data_AF-A0A1H2IPY5-F1
#
_entry.id   AF-A0A1H2IPY5-F1
#
_cell.length_a   1.000
_cell.length_b   1.000
_cell.length_c   1.000
_cell.angle_alpha   90.00
_cell.angle_beta   90.00
_cell.angle_gamma   90.00
#
_symmetry.space_group_name_H-M   'P 1'
#
loop_
_entity.id
_entity.type
_entity.pdbx_description
1 polymer ?
#
loop_
_entity_poly.entity_id
_entity_poly.type
_entity_poly.pdbx_seq_one_letter_code
_entity_poly.pdbx_strand_id
1 'polypeptide(L)'
;MKLRLAVFIVAIFTIAGCSTLEIKSSSNLDNAHKTALLYEELIEGKSPDTAQLTLFFSNMPKGGDLHNHYSGSIYAETYLDWVKDAGYWIDKNTLYISKATTDSSICVDELRSDNKLYRKLLTLWSDKDYQNHYHLQPPPDANFFNTFGYFGPISQHYNKGLMILKDRAIKENVGFIELMLKSVGYSYSDKEFNENFDEKIRKAADNEAVSLLLDVMSSRIDADNTFKESVYGFIKTVEEAHKGVDDDQFMMRYQTYASRNSSPSKVFSALYSAFKAVDKSDLLVGVNIVGPENGVVAIADYNLHMQMFAYLKKKFPSVNKSLHAGELTLGMVRPKNLKFHISQAIHTTGAQRIGHGVDLPYEDNAIKLLQEIKEKSVIEICFTSNEFILGVKDNDHPYLIYSKYDVPIVICTDDSGVSRNNLTGEYVLLATRYKPSYEKVKEYVYNSIKHSFFSKSDKNLLTDSLDARFEKFEADMSGYSDLILK
;
A
#
# COMPACT_ATOMS: atom_id res chain seq x y z
N MET A 1 -35.60 48.58 61.07
CA MET A 1 -35.31 47.47 60.13
C MET A 1 -33.88 47.68 59.63
N LYS A 2 -32.91 46.88 60.10
CA LYS A 2 -32.25 45.80 59.32
C LYS A 2 -31.66 46.37 58.01
N LEU A 3 -30.35 46.36 57.74
CA LEU A 3 -29.35 45.32 57.98
C LEU A 3 -27.92 45.93 57.87
N ARG A 4 -26.99 45.44 58.70
CA ARG A 4 -25.54 45.70 58.61
C ARG A 4 -24.93 44.88 57.47
N LEU A 5 -23.93 45.40 56.76
CA LEU A 5 -22.98 44.58 56.02
C LEU A 5 -21.56 45.09 56.29
N ALA A 6 -20.79 44.27 57.01
CA ALA A 6 -19.37 44.47 57.27
C ALA A 6 -18.57 43.87 56.11
N VAL A 7 -17.56 44.61 55.65
CA VAL A 7 -16.61 44.19 54.63
C VAL A 7 -15.54 43.31 55.30
N PHE A 8 -15.45 42.04 54.88
CA PHE A 8 -14.34 41.15 55.22
C PHE A 8 -13.35 41.16 54.06
N ILE A 9 -12.11 41.57 54.33
CA ILE A 9 -10.97 41.42 53.43
C ILE A 9 -10.44 40.01 53.61
N VAL A 10 -10.53 39.19 52.55
CA VAL A 10 -9.85 37.89 52.48
C VAL A 10 -8.62 38.07 51.60
N ALA A 11 -7.44 37.96 52.21
CA ALA A 11 -6.17 37.85 51.50
C ALA A 11 -6.06 36.44 50.91
N ILE A 12 -6.08 36.32 49.58
CA ILE A 12 -5.78 35.08 48.87
C ILE A 12 -4.28 35.08 48.59
N PHE A 13 -3.53 34.23 49.28
CA PHE A 13 -2.16 33.88 48.92
C PHE A 13 -2.20 32.98 47.68
N THR A 14 -1.78 33.49 46.53
CA THR A 14 -1.47 32.69 45.35
C THR A 14 -0.12 32.01 45.55
N ILE A 15 -0.14 30.71 45.86
CA ILE A 15 1.06 29.86 45.79
C ILE A 15 1.32 29.60 44.30
N ALA A 16 2.26 30.35 43.72
CA ALA A 16 2.85 30.01 42.44
C ALA A 16 3.76 28.79 42.63
N GLY A 17 3.23 27.60 42.39
CA GLY A 17 4.02 26.39 42.26
C GLY A 17 4.79 26.41 40.94
N CYS A 18 5.98 27.01 40.94
CA CYS A 18 6.97 26.77 39.91
C CYS A 18 7.39 25.29 40.03
N SER A 19 6.80 24.42 39.23
CA SER A 19 7.39 23.12 38.95
C SER A 19 8.55 23.35 38.01
N THR A 20 9.72 23.57 38.59
CA THR A 20 10.99 23.35 37.89
C THR A 20 11.01 21.87 37.52
N LEU A 21 10.70 21.56 36.26
CA LEU A 21 11.19 20.36 35.60
C LEU A 21 12.71 20.36 35.80
N GLU A 22 13.19 19.51 36.71
CA GLU A 22 14.60 19.17 36.76
C GLU A 22 14.93 18.55 35.40
N ILE A 23 15.55 19.36 34.54
CA ILE A 23 16.30 18.87 33.39
C ILE A 23 17.43 18.03 33.98
N LYS A 24 17.18 16.72 34.16
CA LYS A 24 18.26 15.77 34.37
C LYS A 24 19.24 15.99 33.23
N SER A 25 20.51 16.22 33.57
CA SER A 25 21.63 16.27 32.63
C SER A 25 21.45 15.22 31.53
N SER A 26 21.32 15.67 30.28
CA SER A 26 21.17 14.81 29.08
C SER A 26 22.33 13.82 28.90
N SER A 27 23.44 14.00 29.64
CA SER A 27 24.63 13.16 29.60
C SER A 27 24.42 11.69 30.00
N ASN A 28 23.34 11.36 30.72
CA ASN A 28 23.11 10.01 31.27
C ASN A 28 21.97 9.23 30.57
N LEU A 29 21.36 9.80 29.52
CA LEU A 29 20.34 9.11 28.73
C LEU A 29 20.99 8.17 27.71
N ASP A 30 20.39 7.02 27.47
CA ASP A 30 20.81 6.14 26.38
C ASP A 30 20.50 6.76 25.00
N ASN A 31 21.07 6.17 23.95
CA ASN A 31 20.95 6.67 22.59
C ASN A 31 19.49 6.69 22.09
N ALA A 32 18.68 5.71 22.49
CA ALA A 32 17.28 5.62 22.09
C ALA A 32 16.47 6.79 22.67
N HIS A 33 16.65 7.08 23.97
CA HIS A 33 15.99 8.21 24.62
C HIS A 33 16.41 9.55 24.04
N LYS A 34 17.71 9.76 23.75
CA LYS A 34 18.18 10.99 23.10
C LYS A 34 17.63 11.16 21.68
N THR A 35 17.50 10.06 20.94
CA THR A 35 16.87 10.02 19.62
C THR A 35 15.39 10.37 19.72
N ALA A 36 14.68 9.83 20.72
CA ALA A 36 13.28 10.16 20.98
C ALA A 36 13.10 11.65 21.27
N LEU A 37 13.92 12.23 22.14
CA LEU A 37 13.88 13.67 22.45
C LEU A 37 14.13 14.55 21.21
N LEU A 38 15.12 14.19 20.38
CA LEU A 38 15.36 14.87 19.11
C LEU A 38 14.12 14.79 18.21
N TYR A 39 13.57 13.59 18.02
CA TYR A 39 12.37 13.41 17.20
C TYR A 39 11.15 14.19 17.74
N GLU A 40 10.95 14.21 19.07
CA GLU A 40 9.89 14.98 19.72
C GLU A 40 10.01 16.48 19.44
N GLU A 41 11.22 17.04 19.48
CA GLU A 41 11.48 18.43 19.09
C GLU A 41 11.10 18.68 17.62
N LEU A 42 11.48 17.76 16.70
CA LEU A 42 11.20 17.90 15.27
C LEU A 42 9.69 17.93 14.94
N ILE A 43 8.87 17.26 15.75
CA ILE A 43 7.41 17.21 15.58
C ILE A 43 6.65 18.23 16.43
N GLU A 44 7.33 18.99 17.29
CA GLU A 44 6.68 19.93 18.20
C GLU A 44 5.99 21.10 17.45
N GLY A 45 5.00 21.72 18.10
CA GLY A 45 4.39 22.96 17.60
C GLY A 45 3.35 22.75 16.50
N LYS A 46 2.91 23.83 15.85
CA LYS A 46 1.87 23.78 14.80
C LYS A 46 2.43 23.48 13.40
N SER A 47 3.74 23.57 13.23
CA SER A 47 4.41 23.42 11.93
C SER A 47 5.70 22.62 12.12
N PRO A 48 5.62 21.28 12.14
CA PRO A 48 6.78 20.41 12.24
C PRO A 48 7.83 20.71 11.17
N ASP A 49 9.12 20.55 11.51
CA ASP A 49 10.22 20.80 10.58
C ASP A 49 10.34 19.65 9.57
N THR A 50 9.68 19.83 8.43
CA THR A 50 9.62 18.79 7.39
C THR A 50 10.99 18.48 6.79
N ALA A 51 11.91 19.45 6.72
CA ALA A 51 13.24 19.23 6.17
C ALA A 51 14.10 18.38 7.11
N GLN A 52 14.08 18.71 8.41
CA GLN A 52 14.77 17.91 9.42
C GLN A 52 14.13 16.53 9.61
N LEU A 53 12.80 16.43 9.57
CA LEU A 53 12.11 15.14 9.58
C LEU A 53 12.49 14.28 8.36
N THR A 54 12.60 14.89 7.18
CA THR A 54 13.07 14.17 5.98
C THR A 54 14.48 13.65 6.17
N LEU A 55 15.39 14.45 6.74
CA LEU A 55 16.75 13.99 7.06
C LEU A 55 16.74 12.84 8.09
N PHE A 56 15.97 12.98 9.16
CA PHE A 56 15.82 11.95 10.19
C PHE A 56 15.32 10.63 9.59
N PHE A 57 14.20 10.67 8.87
CA PHE A 57 13.59 9.48 8.28
C PHE A 57 14.37 8.90 7.11
N SER A 58 15.15 9.70 6.38
CA SER A 58 16.05 9.16 5.34
C SER A 58 17.11 8.24 5.96
N ASN A 59 17.60 8.56 7.16
CA ASN A 59 18.60 7.76 7.88
C ASN A 59 17.99 6.63 8.72
N MET A 60 16.71 6.74 9.11
CA MET A 60 16.04 5.73 9.92
C MET A 60 15.85 4.41 9.17
N PRO A 61 16.18 3.25 9.78
CA PRO A 61 15.78 1.96 9.23
C PRO A 61 14.25 1.80 9.29
N LYS A 62 13.64 1.42 8.16
CA LYS A 62 12.18 1.42 7.99
C LYS A 62 11.55 0.03 7.88
N GLY A 63 12.29 -1.04 8.16
CA GLY A 63 11.77 -2.40 8.10
C GLY A 63 11.50 -2.79 6.64
N GLY A 64 10.24 -3.02 6.29
CA GLY A 64 9.83 -3.34 4.91
C GLY A 64 8.55 -2.67 4.45
N ASP A 65 8.35 -2.66 3.13
CA ASP A 65 7.14 -2.15 2.48
C ASP A 65 6.24 -3.33 2.07
N LEU A 66 5.03 -3.40 2.64
CA LEU A 66 4.12 -4.55 2.49
C LEU A 66 3.00 -4.34 1.47
N HIS A 67 2.80 -3.10 1.03
CA HIS A 67 1.76 -2.71 0.08
C HIS A 67 2.40 -1.87 -1.01
N ASN A 68 2.88 -2.56 -2.03
CA ASN A 68 3.63 -1.97 -3.13
C ASN A 68 3.26 -2.69 -4.43
N HIS A 69 2.97 -1.95 -5.51
CA HIS A 69 2.69 -2.53 -6.83
C HIS A 69 3.86 -2.32 -7.77
N TYR A 70 4.31 -3.40 -8.41
CA TYR A 70 5.47 -3.35 -9.30
C TYR A 70 5.34 -2.28 -10.38
N SER A 71 4.22 -2.25 -11.11
CA SER A 71 4.10 -1.39 -12.28
C SER A 71 3.94 0.09 -11.94
N GLY A 72 3.30 0.45 -10.83
CA GLY A 72 3.23 1.86 -10.45
C GLY A 72 4.38 2.31 -9.53
N SER A 73 5.26 1.40 -9.10
CA SER A 73 6.49 1.78 -8.38
C SER A 73 7.67 2.17 -9.27
N ILE A 74 7.58 1.95 -10.59
CA ILE A 74 8.56 2.40 -11.57
C ILE A 74 8.21 3.80 -12.08
N TYR A 75 9.18 4.71 -12.10
CA TYR A 75 8.99 6.07 -12.60
C TYR A 75 8.70 6.10 -14.11
N ALA A 76 7.87 7.04 -14.53
CA ALA A 76 7.57 7.31 -15.95
C ALA A 76 8.84 7.50 -16.79
N GLU A 77 9.85 8.16 -16.22
CA GLU A 77 11.14 8.40 -16.86
C GLU A 77 11.89 7.10 -17.17
N THR A 78 11.85 6.12 -16.26
CA THR A 78 12.43 4.79 -16.47
C THR A 78 11.69 4.04 -17.57
N TYR A 79 10.36 4.16 -17.62
CA TYR A 79 9.58 3.57 -18.71
C TYR A 79 9.96 4.18 -20.07
N LEU A 80 10.22 5.48 -20.14
CA LEU A 80 10.70 6.12 -21.38
C LEU A 80 12.07 5.57 -21.80
N ASP A 81 12.98 5.31 -20.87
CA ASP A 81 14.25 4.65 -21.20
C ASP A 81 14.00 3.24 -21.79
N TRP A 82 13.06 2.48 -21.26
CA TRP A 82 12.72 1.15 -21.78
C TRP A 82 12.03 1.21 -23.15
N VAL A 83 11.16 2.21 -23.38
CA VAL A 83 10.56 2.48 -24.70
C VAL A 83 11.66 2.77 -25.73
N LYS A 84 12.65 3.58 -25.36
CA LYS A 84 13.79 3.90 -26.21
C LYS A 84 14.61 2.64 -26.51
N ASP A 85 14.98 1.88 -25.49
CA ASP A 85 15.76 0.64 -25.62
C ASP A 85 15.05 -0.39 -26.52
N ALA A 86 13.72 -0.47 -26.44
CA ALA A 86 12.91 -1.38 -27.25
C ALA A 86 12.66 -0.90 -28.69
N GLY A 87 13.06 0.32 -29.04
CA GLY A 87 12.76 0.93 -30.34
C GLY A 87 11.26 1.19 -30.56
N TYR A 88 10.50 1.37 -29.47
CA TYR A 88 9.08 1.71 -29.53
C TYR A 88 8.89 3.22 -29.69
N TRP A 89 7.67 3.60 -30.09
CA TRP A 89 7.28 4.96 -30.41
C TRP A 89 6.25 5.48 -29.42
N ILE A 90 6.10 6.80 -29.36
CA ILE A 90 5.06 7.47 -28.59
C ILE A 90 4.16 8.20 -29.57
N ASP A 91 2.85 7.98 -29.46
CA ASP A 91 1.89 8.77 -30.22
C ASP A 91 1.82 10.18 -29.64
N LYS A 92 2.21 11.21 -30.38
CA LYS A 92 2.31 12.60 -29.86
C LYS A 92 0.97 13.24 -29.48
N ASN A 93 -0.16 12.67 -29.91
CA ASN A 93 -1.49 13.21 -29.64
C ASN A 93 -2.06 12.63 -28.34
N THR A 94 -1.91 11.31 -28.18
CA THR A 94 -2.49 10.53 -27.08
C THR A 94 -1.49 10.20 -25.98
N LEU A 95 -0.19 10.24 -26.28
CA LEU A 95 0.93 9.89 -25.39
C LEU A 95 0.96 8.42 -24.95
N TYR A 96 0.29 7.53 -25.70
CA TYR A 96 0.43 6.08 -25.57
C TYR A 96 1.66 5.54 -26.29
N ILE A 97 2.19 4.43 -25.78
CA ILE A 97 3.25 3.65 -26.43
C ILE A 97 2.67 2.92 -27.64
N SER A 98 3.37 2.97 -28.77
CA SER A 98 3.10 2.19 -29.97
C SER A 98 4.32 1.37 -30.38
N LYS A 99 4.09 0.11 -30.75
CA LYS A 99 5.14 -0.79 -31.28
C LYS A 99 5.40 -0.58 -32.77
N ALA A 100 4.55 0.17 -33.46
CA ALA A 100 4.64 0.47 -34.88
C ALA A 100 4.54 1.98 -35.12
N THR A 101 5.18 2.47 -36.18
CA THR A 101 5.13 3.88 -36.57
C THR A 101 3.80 4.24 -37.22
N THR A 102 3.34 5.45 -36.93
CA THR A 102 2.21 6.16 -37.51
C THR A 102 2.64 7.61 -37.84
N ASP A 103 1.81 8.38 -38.54
CA ASP A 103 2.07 9.81 -38.83
C ASP A 103 2.20 10.69 -37.56
N SER A 104 1.69 10.20 -36.44
CA SER A 104 1.75 10.84 -35.12
C SER A 104 2.88 10.32 -34.22
N SER A 105 3.67 9.35 -34.68
CA SER A 105 4.72 8.74 -33.88
C SER A 105 5.94 9.65 -33.74
N ILE A 106 6.44 9.76 -32.51
CA ILE A 106 7.72 10.40 -32.17
C ILE A 106 8.57 9.43 -31.35
N CYS A 107 9.89 9.52 -31.49
CA CYS A 107 10.79 8.78 -30.61
C CYS A 107 10.96 9.47 -29.25
N VAL A 108 11.56 8.78 -28.29
CA VAL A 108 11.75 9.30 -26.92
C VAL A 108 12.67 10.53 -26.89
N ASP A 109 13.66 10.62 -27.79
CA ASP A 109 14.57 11.77 -27.84
C ASP A 109 13.87 13.03 -28.40
N GLU A 110 12.99 12.87 -29.39
CA GLU A 110 12.12 13.94 -29.88
C GLU A 110 11.15 14.42 -28.80
N LEU A 111 10.52 13.48 -28.08
CA LEU A 111 9.66 13.80 -26.93
C LEU A 111 10.41 14.61 -25.88
N ARG A 112 11.61 14.17 -25.47
CA ARG A 112 12.43 14.84 -24.43
C ARG A 112 12.94 16.21 -24.86
N SER A 113 13.11 16.42 -26.17
CA SER A 113 13.50 17.71 -26.75
C SER A 113 12.33 18.71 -26.78
N ASP A 114 11.08 18.23 -26.84
CA ASP A 114 9.88 19.06 -26.64
C ASP A 114 9.49 19.12 -25.15
N ASN A 115 10.03 20.13 -24.45
CA ASN A 115 9.78 20.32 -23.03
C ASN A 115 8.28 20.46 -22.66
N LYS A 116 7.44 20.97 -23.57
CA LYS A 116 5.99 21.08 -23.30
C LYS A 116 5.34 19.70 -23.35
N LEU A 117 5.63 18.93 -24.39
CA LEU A 117 5.07 17.60 -24.57
C LEU A 117 5.58 16.61 -23.51
N TYR A 118 6.87 16.70 -23.16
CA TYR A 118 7.47 15.89 -22.10
C TYR A 118 6.80 16.12 -20.75
N ARG A 119 6.60 17.39 -20.35
CA ARG A 119 5.90 17.71 -19.09
C ARG A 119 4.46 17.20 -19.10
N LYS A 120 3.74 17.35 -20.22
CA LYS A 120 2.38 16.80 -20.38
C LYS A 120 2.37 15.27 -20.21
N LEU A 121 3.37 14.56 -20.73
CA LEU A 121 3.47 13.12 -20.54
C LEU A 121 3.63 12.77 -19.06
N LEU A 122 4.49 13.48 -18.32
CA LEU A 122 4.68 13.21 -16.90
C LEU A 122 3.40 13.39 -16.08
N THR A 123 2.49 14.30 -16.45
CA THR A 123 1.19 14.44 -15.74
C THR A 123 0.18 13.36 -16.09
N LEU A 124 0.41 12.58 -17.16
CA LEU A 124 -0.47 11.48 -17.59
C LEU A 124 0.06 10.12 -17.16
N TRP A 125 1.39 9.98 -17.08
CA TRP A 125 2.07 8.74 -16.68
C TRP A 125 2.38 8.71 -15.17
N SER A 126 2.08 9.79 -14.44
CA SER A 126 2.24 9.92 -12.99
C SER A 126 1.35 11.04 -12.46
N ASP A 127 1.33 11.25 -11.15
CA ASP A 127 0.56 12.29 -10.48
C ASP A 127 1.28 13.65 -10.45
N LYS A 128 2.33 13.79 -11.27
CA LYS A 128 3.16 15.00 -11.32
C LYS A 128 2.30 16.23 -11.62
N ASP A 129 2.50 17.29 -10.84
CA ASP A 129 1.87 18.61 -11.06
C ASP A 129 0.33 18.59 -11.02
N TYR A 130 -0.28 17.54 -10.45
CA TYR A 130 -1.72 17.44 -10.37
C TYR A 130 -2.33 18.55 -9.49
N GLN A 131 -1.75 18.77 -8.30
CA GLN A 131 -2.28 19.72 -7.30
C GLN A 131 -2.15 21.20 -7.71
N ASN A 132 -1.23 21.55 -8.63
CA ASN A 132 -1.02 22.92 -9.08
C ASN A 132 -1.63 23.22 -10.48
N HIS A 133 -2.31 22.25 -11.11
CA HIS A 133 -2.99 22.41 -12.41
C HIS A 133 -4.44 21.89 -12.44
N TYR A 134 -5.15 21.96 -11.30
CA TYR A 134 -6.48 21.36 -11.07
C TYR A 134 -7.57 21.65 -12.12
N HIS A 135 -7.45 22.71 -12.92
CA HIS A 135 -8.45 23.09 -13.93
C HIS A 135 -8.34 22.33 -15.26
N LEU A 136 -7.31 21.49 -15.44
CA LEU A 136 -7.04 20.73 -16.67
C LEU A 136 -6.94 19.22 -16.45
N GLN A 137 -7.22 18.73 -15.24
CA GLN A 137 -7.01 17.33 -14.88
C GLN A 137 -8.32 16.54 -14.85
N PRO A 138 -8.30 15.22 -15.17
CA PRO A 138 -9.42 14.33 -14.87
C PRO A 138 -9.58 14.19 -13.33
N PRO A 139 -10.66 13.57 -12.82
CA PRO A 139 -10.76 13.23 -11.39
C PRO A 139 -9.52 12.47 -10.89
N PRO A 140 -9.12 12.62 -9.60
CA PRO A 140 -7.85 12.07 -9.12
C PRO A 140 -7.75 10.55 -9.24
N ASP A 141 -8.81 9.82 -8.88
CA ASP A 141 -8.89 8.37 -9.04
C ASP A 141 -8.73 7.95 -10.52
N ALA A 142 -9.40 8.65 -11.43
CA ALA A 142 -9.26 8.43 -12.85
C ALA A 142 -7.84 8.75 -13.34
N ASN A 143 -7.20 9.83 -12.85
CA ASN A 143 -5.82 10.14 -13.19
C ASN A 143 -4.89 8.98 -12.82
N PHE A 144 -4.97 8.55 -11.56
CA PHE A 144 -4.14 7.49 -11.00
C PHE A 144 -4.28 6.19 -11.79
N PHE A 145 -5.51 5.69 -11.97
CA PHE A 145 -5.75 4.40 -12.62
C PHE A 145 -5.55 4.43 -14.14
N ASN A 146 -5.66 5.60 -14.79
CA ASN A 146 -5.36 5.71 -16.23
C ASN A 146 -3.87 5.61 -16.52
N THR A 147 -2.98 5.96 -15.57
CA THR A 147 -1.52 5.94 -15.78
C THR A 147 -1.02 4.60 -16.31
N PHE A 148 -1.55 3.49 -15.75
CA PHE A 148 -1.17 2.11 -16.09
C PHE A 148 -1.42 1.74 -17.55
N GLY A 149 -2.42 2.37 -18.19
CA GLY A 149 -2.71 2.16 -19.61
C GLY A 149 -1.59 2.67 -20.52
N TYR A 150 -0.94 3.77 -20.13
CA TYR A 150 0.09 4.40 -20.95
C TYR A 150 1.39 3.60 -21.02
N PHE A 151 1.90 3.14 -19.87
CA PHE A 151 3.15 2.38 -19.77
C PHE A 151 2.96 0.85 -19.78
N GLY A 152 1.72 0.36 -19.72
CA GLY A 152 1.38 -1.06 -19.77
C GLY A 152 2.09 -1.86 -20.88
N PRO A 153 2.22 -1.35 -22.13
CA PRO A 153 2.88 -2.08 -23.22
C PRO A 153 4.37 -2.38 -23.04
N ILE A 154 5.06 -1.71 -22.09
CA ILE A 154 6.49 -1.87 -21.82
C ILE A 154 6.77 -2.32 -20.38
N SER A 155 5.75 -2.54 -19.53
CA SER A 155 5.99 -2.76 -18.10
C SER A 155 6.62 -4.12 -17.75
N GLN A 156 6.77 -5.04 -18.70
CA GLN A 156 7.18 -6.42 -18.44
C GLN A 156 8.69 -6.63 -18.22
N HIS A 157 9.49 -5.58 -18.03
CA HIS A 157 10.92 -5.67 -17.70
C HIS A 157 11.18 -6.04 -16.23
N TYR A 158 10.61 -7.16 -15.78
CA TYR A 158 10.53 -7.52 -14.36
C TYR A 158 11.89 -7.50 -13.66
N ASN A 159 12.88 -8.29 -14.07
CA ASN A 159 14.19 -8.30 -13.36
C ASN A 159 14.82 -6.91 -13.26
N LYS A 160 14.88 -6.14 -14.37
CA LYS A 160 15.43 -4.78 -14.38
C LYS A 160 14.67 -3.86 -13.42
N GLY A 161 13.33 -3.93 -13.43
CA GLY A 161 12.49 -3.17 -12.51
C GLY A 161 12.71 -3.57 -11.06
N LEU A 162 12.78 -4.87 -10.74
CA LEU A 162 13.02 -5.35 -9.37
C LEU A 162 14.39 -4.91 -8.83
N MET A 163 15.42 -4.89 -9.67
CA MET A 163 16.74 -4.37 -9.29
C MET A 163 16.72 -2.86 -9.01
N ILE A 164 15.91 -2.08 -9.75
CA ILE A 164 15.69 -0.66 -9.46
C ILE A 164 14.99 -0.47 -8.13
N LEU A 165 13.94 -1.26 -7.85
CA LEU A 165 13.21 -1.21 -6.58
C LEU A 165 14.11 -1.57 -5.41
N LYS A 166 14.95 -2.60 -5.55
CA LYS A 166 15.99 -2.99 -4.57
C LYS A 166 16.97 -1.85 -4.29
N ASP A 167 17.58 -1.28 -5.33
CA ASP A 167 18.56 -0.20 -5.17
C ASP A 167 17.95 1.02 -4.46
N ARG A 168 16.71 1.38 -4.80
CA ARG A 168 15.97 2.44 -4.10
C ARG A 168 15.69 2.08 -2.65
N ALA A 169 15.22 0.86 -2.38
CA ALA A 169 14.92 0.40 -1.02
C ALA A 169 16.15 0.43 -0.10
N ILE A 170 17.30 -0.06 -0.58
CA ILE A 170 18.56 -0.02 0.18
C ILE A 170 18.97 1.43 0.49
N LYS A 171 18.91 2.32 -0.50
CA LYS A 171 19.20 3.76 -0.32
C LYS A 171 18.24 4.45 0.65
N GLU A 172 17.04 3.92 0.79
CA GLU A 172 16.03 4.37 1.74
C GLU A 172 16.06 3.59 3.07
N ASN A 173 17.09 2.77 3.35
CA ASN A 173 17.16 1.98 4.58
C ASN A 173 15.96 1.03 4.80
N VAL A 174 15.40 0.51 3.72
CA VAL A 174 14.33 -0.51 3.70
C VAL A 174 14.97 -1.87 3.43
N GLY A 175 14.75 -2.84 4.33
CA GLY A 175 15.40 -4.15 4.26
C GLY A 175 14.64 -5.19 3.43
N PHE A 176 13.35 -4.98 3.16
CA PHE A 176 12.61 -5.91 2.30
C PHE A 176 11.34 -5.29 1.69
N ILE A 177 10.81 -5.94 0.65
CA ILE A 177 9.52 -5.59 0.03
C ILE A 177 8.67 -6.85 -0.17
N GLU A 178 7.36 -6.75 0.11
CA GLU A 178 6.36 -7.68 -0.42
C GLU A 178 5.60 -7.04 -1.57
N LEU A 179 5.95 -7.44 -2.79
CA LEU A 179 5.55 -6.75 -4.00
C LEU A 179 4.38 -7.43 -4.69
N MET A 180 3.31 -6.70 -4.97
CA MET A 180 2.28 -7.11 -5.92
C MET A 180 2.85 -7.03 -7.33
N LEU A 181 3.27 -8.17 -7.88
CA LEU A 181 4.05 -8.23 -9.12
C LEU A 181 3.19 -8.14 -10.37
N LYS A 182 2.29 -9.12 -10.54
CA LYS A 182 1.33 -9.23 -11.65
C LYS A 182 0.31 -10.32 -11.35
N SER A 183 -0.77 -10.36 -12.14
CA SER A 183 -1.63 -11.54 -12.23
C SER A 183 -0.97 -12.68 -13.03
N VAL A 184 -1.39 -13.92 -12.78
CA VAL A 184 -0.92 -15.12 -13.50
C VAL A 184 -1.16 -15.01 -15.01
N GLY A 185 -2.19 -14.27 -15.42
CA GLY A 185 -2.53 -14.08 -16.84
C GLY A 185 -3.40 -15.19 -17.44
N TYR A 186 -3.99 -16.04 -16.59
CA TYR A 186 -4.93 -17.08 -17.03
C TYR A 186 -6.38 -16.62 -16.95
N SER A 187 -7.16 -16.95 -17.98
CA SER A 187 -8.62 -16.86 -17.98
C SER A 187 -9.18 -18.03 -18.76
N TYR A 188 -10.15 -18.75 -18.19
CA TYR A 188 -10.81 -19.84 -18.91
C TYR A 188 -11.49 -19.30 -20.18
N SER A 189 -11.23 -19.93 -21.33
CA SER A 189 -11.58 -19.40 -22.65
C SER A 189 -12.74 -20.15 -23.31
N ASP A 190 -13.87 -20.26 -22.62
CA ASP A 190 -15.14 -20.76 -23.19
C ASP A 190 -16.20 -19.67 -23.03
N LYS A 191 -16.52 -18.98 -24.13
CA LYS A 191 -17.41 -17.81 -24.10
C LYS A 191 -18.83 -18.18 -23.64
N GLU A 192 -19.42 -19.21 -24.21
CA GLU A 192 -20.80 -19.61 -23.92
C GLU A 192 -20.92 -20.09 -22.47
N PHE A 193 -19.97 -20.92 -22.02
CA PHE A 193 -19.94 -21.35 -20.63
C PHE A 193 -19.75 -20.18 -19.67
N ASN A 194 -18.81 -19.27 -19.96
CA ASN A 194 -18.52 -18.12 -19.10
C ASN A 194 -19.73 -17.18 -18.98
N GLU A 195 -20.42 -16.87 -20.08
CA GLU A 195 -21.63 -16.05 -20.05
C GLU A 195 -22.74 -16.71 -19.20
N ASN A 196 -22.92 -18.03 -19.35
CA ASN A 196 -23.89 -18.78 -18.55
C ASN A 196 -23.52 -18.86 -17.06
N PHE A 197 -22.23 -19.06 -16.76
CA PHE A 197 -21.70 -19.08 -15.41
C PHE A 197 -21.86 -17.72 -14.73
N ASP A 198 -21.48 -16.64 -15.42
CA ASP A 198 -21.53 -15.27 -14.92
C ASP A 198 -22.97 -14.84 -14.58
N GLU A 199 -23.95 -15.28 -15.38
CA GLU A 199 -25.37 -15.04 -15.08
C GLU A 199 -25.82 -15.84 -13.86
N LYS A 200 -25.51 -17.15 -13.82
CA LYS A 200 -25.96 -18.04 -12.74
C LYS A 200 -25.37 -17.67 -11.39
N ILE A 201 -24.07 -17.36 -11.34
CA ILE A 201 -23.38 -17.09 -10.08
C ILE A 201 -23.86 -15.80 -9.41
N ARG A 202 -24.21 -14.78 -10.21
CA ARG A 202 -24.82 -13.54 -9.68
C ARG A 202 -26.25 -13.73 -9.16
N LYS A 203 -26.94 -14.77 -9.62
CA LYS A 203 -28.30 -15.12 -9.19
C LYS A 203 -28.34 -16.24 -8.16
N ALA A 204 -27.19 -16.73 -7.71
CA ALA A 204 -27.11 -17.80 -6.72
C ALA A 204 -27.77 -17.36 -5.40
N ALA A 205 -28.57 -18.25 -4.81
CA ALA A 205 -29.41 -17.92 -3.66
C ALA A 205 -28.61 -17.78 -2.35
N ASP A 206 -27.51 -18.52 -2.22
CA ASP A 206 -26.70 -18.62 -1.02
C ASP A 206 -25.24 -19.04 -1.33
N ASN A 207 -24.42 -19.13 -0.27
CA ASN A 207 -23.01 -19.52 -0.36
C ASN A 207 -22.81 -20.96 -0.85
N GLU A 208 -23.77 -21.86 -0.65
CA GLU A 208 -23.67 -23.25 -1.09
C GLU A 208 -23.87 -23.34 -2.60
N ALA A 209 -24.89 -22.66 -3.12
CA ALA A 209 -25.13 -22.52 -4.56
C ALA A 209 -23.94 -21.87 -5.28
N VAL A 210 -23.33 -20.82 -4.69
CA VAL A 210 -22.10 -20.23 -5.21
C VAL A 210 -20.98 -21.28 -5.23
N SER A 211 -20.75 -21.99 -4.13
CA SER A 211 -19.68 -23.00 -4.03
C SER A 211 -19.82 -24.10 -5.09
N LEU A 212 -21.04 -24.60 -5.33
CA LEU A 212 -21.31 -25.60 -6.36
C LEU A 212 -20.97 -25.09 -7.77
N LEU A 213 -21.27 -23.83 -8.08
CA LEU A 213 -20.89 -23.22 -9.37
C LEU A 213 -19.35 -23.08 -9.47
N LEU A 214 -18.69 -22.68 -8.39
CA LEU A 214 -17.22 -22.59 -8.33
C LEU A 214 -16.55 -23.96 -8.46
N ASP A 215 -17.17 -25.04 -7.97
CA ASP A 215 -16.70 -26.42 -8.19
C ASP A 215 -16.74 -26.80 -9.67
N VAL A 216 -17.83 -26.48 -10.37
CA VAL A 216 -17.94 -26.71 -11.83
C VAL A 216 -16.89 -25.93 -12.59
N MET A 217 -16.74 -24.62 -12.29
CA MET A 217 -15.76 -23.74 -12.93
C MET A 217 -14.33 -24.22 -12.65
N SER A 218 -13.98 -24.53 -11.40
CA SER A 218 -12.63 -24.99 -11.06
C SER A 218 -12.30 -26.36 -11.66
N SER A 219 -13.27 -27.27 -11.76
CA SER A 219 -13.09 -28.56 -12.45
C SER A 219 -12.80 -28.38 -13.94
N ARG A 220 -13.45 -27.42 -14.59
CA ARG A 220 -13.18 -27.07 -15.99
C ARG A 220 -11.82 -26.41 -16.17
N ILE A 221 -11.44 -25.52 -15.27
CA ILE A 221 -10.09 -24.92 -15.24
C ILE A 221 -9.02 -26.00 -15.05
N ASP A 222 -9.21 -26.94 -14.12
CA ASP A 222 -8.24 -28.01 -13.87
C ASP A 222 -8.10 -28.98 -15.07
N ALA A 223 -9.16 -29.12 -15.88
CA ALA A 223 -9.17 -29.92 -17.10
C ALA A 223 -8.61 -29.18 -18.34
N ASP A 224 -8.43 -27.86 -18.27
CA ASP A 224 -7.82 -27.06 -19.33
C ASP A 224 -6.29 -27.24 -19.30
N ASN A 225 -5.73 -27.76 -20.39
CA ASN A 225 -4.28 -27.97 -20.49
C ASN A 225 -3.49 -26.64 -20.39
N THR A 226 -4.05 -25.53 -20.88
CA THR A 226 -3.41 -24.22 -20.87
C THR A 226 -3.29 -23.62 -19.46
N PHE A 227 -4.14 -24.08 -18.52
CA PHE A 227 -4.11 -23.63 -17.13
C PHE A 227 -2.78 -23.97 -16.46
N LYS A 228 -2.35 -25.23 -16.56
CA LYS A 228 -1.08 -25.69 -15.97
C LYS A 228 0.09 -24.94 -16.57
N GLU A 229 0.12 -24.79 -17.90
CA GLU A 229 1.15 -24.03 -18.60
C GLU A 229 1.23 -22.57 -18.14
N SER A 230 0.07 -21.93 -17.94
CA SER A 230 -0.01 -20.55 -17.45
C SER A 230 0.54 -20.42 -16.02
N VAL A 231 0.15 -21.32 -15.11
CA VAL A 231 0.63 -21.30 -13.72
C VAL A 231 2.14 -21.56 -13.67
N TYR A 232 2.64 -22.60 -14.35
CA TYR A 232 4.07 -22.91 -14.36
C TYR A 232 4.89 -21.82 -15.05
N GLY A 233 4.39 -21.29 -16.18
CA GLY A 233 5.04 -20.19 -16.90
C GLY A 233 5.12 -18.91 -16.05
N PHE A 234 4.08 -18.62 -15.27
CA PHE A 234 4.10 -17.52 -14.32
C PHE A 234 5.12 -17.73 -13.20
N ILE A 235 5.13 -18.88 -12.53
CA ILE A 235 6.11 -19.19 -11.47
C ILE A 235 7.54 -19.05 -12.01
N LYS A 236 7.82 -19.62 -13.18
CA LYS A 236 9.13 -19.48 -13.84
C LYS A 236 9.49 -18.03 -14.15
N THR A 237 8.50 -17.22 -14.54
CA THR A 237 8.70 -15.77 -14.77
C THR A 237 9.08 -15.06 -13.48
N VAL A 238 8.46 -15.40 -12.35
CA VAL A 238 8.79 -14.86 -11.02
C VAL A 238 10.21 -15.26 -10.62
N GLU A 239 10.57 -16.54 -10.75
CA GLU A 239 11.90 -17.05 -10.46
C GLU A 239 12.98 -16.38 -11.30
N GLU A 240 12.73 -16.21 -12.60
CA GLU A 240 13.66 -15.52 -13.51
C GLU A 240 13.79 -14.04 -13.16
N ALA A 241 12.67 -13.38 -12.84
CA ALA A 241 12.67 -11.99 -12.41
C ALA A 241 13.44 -11.79 -11.09
N HIS A 242 13.37 -12.76 -10.18
CA HIS A 242 13.96 -12.69 -8.84
C HIS A 242 15.49 -12.87 -8.82
N LYS A 243 16.13 -13.32 -9.91
CA LYS A 243 17.58 -13.56 -9.95
C LYS A 243 18.37 -12.31 -9.55
N GLY A 244 19.18 -12.42 -8.49
CA GLY A 244 20.03 -11.35 -7.97
C GLY A 244 19.30 -10.32 -7.08
N VAL A 245 18.01 -10.52 -6.80
CA VAL A 245 17.22 -9.62 -5.96
C VAL A 245 17.57 -9.79 -4.49
N ASP A 246 17.60 -11.00 -3.96
CA ASP A 246 18.01 -11.21 -2.56
C ASP A 246 19.53 -11.12 -2.38
N ASP A 247 19.98 -10.44 -1.32
CA ASP A 247 21.36 -10.44 -0.83
C ASP A 247 21.41 -10.25 0.70
N ASP A 248 22.57 -9.87 1.23
CA ASP A 248 22.80 -9.65 2.66
C ASP A 248 22.09 -8.41 3.23
N GLN A 249 21.72 -7.46 2.37
CA GLN A 249 21.09 -6.19 2.75
C GLN A 249 19.59 -6.16 2.47
N PHE A 250 19.12 -6.96 1.52
CA PHE A 250 17.77 -6.84 1.00
C PHE A 250 17.11 -8.18 0.62
N MET A 251 15.82 -8.31 0.90
CA MET A 251 14.99 -9.43 0.44
C MET A 251 13.70 -8.99 -0.26
N MET A 252 13.18 -9.80 -1.18
CA MET A 252 11.88 -9.55 -1.80
C MET A 252 11.05 -10.83 -1.93
N ARG A 253 9.75 -10.71 -1.63
CA ARG A 253 8.73 -11.74 -1.90
C ARG A 253 7.57 -11.12 -2.65
N TYR A 254 6.74 -11.95 -3.26
CA TYR A 254 5.74 -11.48 -4.21
C TYR A 254 4.34 -11.89 -3.81
N GLN A 255 3.39 -11.01 -4.09
CA GLN A 255 1.98 -11.31 -4.15
C GLN A 255 1.56 -11.35 -5.62
N THR A 256 0.63 -12.25 -5.95
CA THR A 256 -0.11 -12.23 -7.22
C THR A 256 -1.57 -11.87 -6.93
N TYR A 257 -2.30 -11.44 -7.95
CA TYR A 257 -3.63 -10.87 -7.73
C TYR A 257 -4.61 -11.14 -8.87
N ALA A 258 -5.89 -10.89 -8.59
CA ALA A 258 -6.92 -10.70 -9.59
C ALA A 258 -7.32 -9.22 -9.69
N SER A 259 -7.80 -8.78 -10.86
CA SER A 259 -8.40 -7.46 -11.02
C SER A 259 -9.92 -7.55 -10.79
N ARG A 260 -10.45 -6.75 -9.87
CA ARG A 260 -11.87 -6.80 -9.44
C ARG A 260 -12.88 -6.22 -10.45
N ASN A 261 -12.43 -5.61 -11.54
CA ASN A 261 -13.29 -4.93 -12.51
C ASN A 261 -13.54 -5.76 -13.78
N SER A 262 -13.49 -7.09 -13.66
CA SER A 262 -13.76 -8.06 -14.75
C SER A 262 -14.95 -8.95 -14.43
N SER A 263 -15.46 -9.70 -15.41
CA SER A 263 -16.59 -10.61 -15.18
C SER A 263 -16.26 -11.72 -14.16
N PRO A 264 -17.26 -12.31 -13.46
CA PRO A 264 -17.05 -13.30 -12.41
C PRO A 264 -16.16 -14.48 -12.83
N SER A 265 -16.36 -15.01 -14.04
CA SER A 265 -15.56 -16.08 -14.66
C SER A 265 -14.08 -15.69 -14.79
N LYS A 266 -13.80 -14.45 -15.22
CA LYS A 266 -12.44 -13.91 -15.34
C LYS A 266 -11.82 -13.69 -13.96
N VAL A 267 -12.54 -13.08 -13.03
CA VAL A 267 -12.06 -12.83 -11.66
C VAL A 267 -11.76 -14.16 -10.97
N PHE A 268 -12.67 -15.13 -11.03
CA PHE A 268 -12.46 -16.44 -10.43
C PHE A 268 -11.32 -17.22 -11.10
N SER A 269 -11.21 -17.18 -12.45
CA SER A 269 -10.07 -17.82 -13.13
C SER A 269 -8.73 -17.24 -12.66
N ALA A 270 -8.66 -15.90 -12.55
CA ALA A 270 -7.47 -15.21 -12.06
C ALA A 270 -7.18 -15.57 -10.60
N LEU A 271 -8.17 -15.53 -9.70
CA LEU A 271 -7.99 -15.92 -8.30
C LEU A 271 -7.59 -17.39 -8.14
N TYR A 272 -8.28 -18.31 -8.83
CA TYR A 272 -7.97 -19.74 -8.77
C TYR A 272 -6.54 -20.01 -9.22
N SER A 273 -6.10 -19.38 -10.31
CA SER A 273 -4.71 -19.47 -10.79
C SER A 273 -3.71 -18.84 -9.81
N ALA A 274 -4.04 -17.72 -9.18
CA ALA A 274 -3.21 -17.05 -8.20
C ALA A 274 -2.98 -17.91 -6.95
N PHE A 275 -4.04 -18.49 -6.39
CA PHE A 275 -3.96 -19.41 -5.26
C PHE A 275 -3.14 -20.67 -5.62
N LYS A 276 -3.34 -21.22 -6.83
CA LYS A 276 -2.57 -22.37 -7.30
C LYS A 276 -1.08 -22.05 -7.44
N ALA A 277 -0.73 -20.84 -7.88
CA ALA A 277 0.65 -20.41 -8.04
C ALA A 277 1.35 -20.19 -6.68
N VAL A 278 0.67 -19.53 -5.73
CA VAL A 278 1.18 -19.32 -4.36
C VAL A 278 1.38 -20.65 -3.64
N ASP A 279 0.46 -21.62 -3.79
CA ASP A 279 0.59 -22.97 -3.20
C ASP A 279 1.76 -23.79 -3.77
N LYS A 280 2.46 -23.29 -4.80
CA LYS A 280 3.49 -24.03 -5.56
C LYS A 280 4.83 -23.30 -5.64
N SER A 281 4.99 -22.15 -4.98
CA SER A 281 6.20 -21.33 -5.06
C SER A 281 6.59 -20.78 -3.69
N ASP A 282 7.88 -20.82 -3.38
CA ASP A 282 8.42 -20.24 -2.15
C ASP A 282 8.58 -18.70 -2.25
N LEU A 283 8.60 -18.15 -3.46
CA LEU A 283 8.73 -16.71 -3.71
C LEU A 283 7.38 -15.98 -3.70
N LEU A 284 6.30 -16.68 -4.03
CA LEU A 284 4.94 -16.16 -4.00
C LEU A 284 4.34 -16.43 -2.62
N VAL A 285 4.06 -15.38 -1.85
CA VAL A 285 3.71 -15.51 -0.42
C VAL A 285 2.27 -15.13 -0.10
N GLY A 286 1.52 -14.58 -1.05
CA GLY A 286 0.12 -14.20 -0.83
C GLY A 286 -0.67 -13.88 -2.09
N VAL A 287 -1.99 -13.86 -1.95
CA VAL A 287 -2.94 -13.43 -2.98
C VAL A 287 -3.62 -12.13 -2.57
N ASN A 288 -3.74 -11.21 -3.54
CA ASN A 288 -4.44 -9.94 -3.39
C ASN A 288 -5.56 -9.76 -4.44
N ILE A 289 -6.33 -8.70 -4.32
CA ILE A 289 -7.33 -8.27 -5.32
C ILE A 289 -7.22 -6.76 -5.52
N VAL A 290 -6.97 -6.34 -6.75
CA VAL A 290 -6.55 -4.96 -7.09
C VAL A 290 -7.49 -4.29 -8.07
N GLY A 291 -7.25 -3.00 -8.32
CA GLY A 291 -8.03 -2.14 -9.20
C GLY A 291 -9.10 -1.35 -8.45
N PRO A 292 -9.72 -0.33 -9.10
CA PRO A 292 -10.61 0.60 -8.43
C PRO A 292 -11.74 -0.11 -7.68
N GLU A 293 -11.83 0.12 -6.36
CA GLU A 293 -12.88 -0.48 -5.51
C GLU A 293 -14.25 0.18 -5.74
N ASN A 294 -14.27 1.43 -6.22
CA ASN A 294 -15.47 2.17 -6.63
C ASN A 294 -16.02 1.78 -8.02
N GLY A 295 -15.37 0.87 -8.74
CA GLY A 295 -15.78 0.45 -10.08
C GLY A 295 -17.16 -0.24 -10.09
N VAL A 296 -17.88 -0.14 -11.22
CA VAL A 296 -19.26 -0.66 -11.34
C VAL A 296 -19.34 -2.15 -11.00
N VAL A 297 -18.39 -2.94 -11.52
CA VAL A 297 -18.32 -4.38 -11.24
C VAL A 297 -17.82 -4.64 -9.83
N ALA A 298 -16.78 -3.93 -9.38
CA ALA A 298 -16.22 -4.06 -8.03
C ALA A 298 -17.30 -3.91 -6.95
N ILE A 299 -18.13 -2.88 -7.06
CA ILE A 299 -19.23 -2.59 -6.14
C ILE A 299 -20.36 -3.62 -6.25
N ALA A 300 -20.74 -4.00 -7.47
CA ALA A 300 -21.84 -4.94 -7.67
C ALA A 300 -21.50 -6.35 -7.18
N ASP A 301 -20.26 -6.78 -7.42
CA ASP A 301 -19.80 -8.15 -7.21
C ASP A 301 -18.90 -8.29 -5.95
N TYR A 302 -18.78 -7.27 -5.07
CA TYR A 302 -17.89 -7.33 -3.90
C TYR A 302 -18.15 -8.56 -3.01
N ASN A 303 -19.41 -8.78 -2.62
CA ASN A 303 -19.80 -9.95 -1.82
C ASN A 303 -19.42 -11.26 -2.53
N LEU A 304 -19.58 -11.30 -3.86
CA LEU A 304 -19.22 -12.44 -4.67
C LEU A 304 -17.70 -12.66 -4.70
N HIS A 305 -16.90 -11.60 -4.81
CA HIS A 305 -15.44 -11.68 -4.68
C HIS A 305 -15.05 -12.27 -3.33
N MET A 306 -15.68 -11.83 -2.23
CA MET A 306 -15.43 -12.38 -0.89
C MET A 306 -15.81 -13.86 -0.80
N GLN A 307 -16.93 -14.28 -1.40
CA GLN A 307 -17.32 -15.69 -1.50
C GLN A 307 -16.31 -16.52 -2.30
N MET A 308 -15.76 -15.99 -3.40
CA MET A 308 -14.70 -16.65 -4.17
C MET A 308 -13.44 -16.86 -3.30
N PHE A 309 -13.00 -15.84 -2.56
CA PHE A 309 -11.90 -15.99 -1.62
C PHE A 309 -12.19 -17.01 -0.52
N ALA A 310 -13.40 -17.02 0.04
CA ALA A 310 -13.80 -18.00 1.06
C ALA A 310 -13.78 -19.44 0.52
N TYR A 311 -14.24 -19.64 -0.71
CA TYR A 311 -14.14 -20.91 -1.41
C TYR A 311 -12.67 -21.34 -1.58
N LEU A 312 -11.82 -20.44 -2.09
CA LEU A 312 -10.41 -20.71 -2.35
C LEU A 312 -9.62 -20.97 -1.06
N LYS A 313 -9.93 -20.27 0.03
CA LYS A 313 -9.34 -20.52 1.36
C LYS A 313 -9.56 -21.96 1.82
N LYS A 314 -10.73 -22.54 1.56
CA LYS A 314 -11.01 -23.96 1.91
C LYS A 314 -10.15 -24.92 1.08
N LYS A 315 -9.94 -24.61 -0.20
CA LYS A 315 -9.15 -25.44 -1.13
C LYS A 315 -7.64 -25.28 -0.95
N PHE A 316 -7.19 -24.11 -0.48
CA PHE A 316 -5.79 -23.73 -0.32
C PHE A 316 -5.56 -23.07 1.06
N PRO A 317 -5.66 -23.82 2.17
CA PRO A 317 -5.67 -23.26 3.52
C PRO A 317 -4.35 -22.62 3.96
N SER A 318 -3.23 -22.94 3.31
CA SER A 318 -1.90 -22.39 3.56
C SER A 318 -1.64 -21.04 2.87
N VAL A 319 -2.46 -20.66 1.89
CA VAL A 319 -2.23 -19.45 1.10
C VAL A 319 -2.63 -18.22 1.90
N ASN A 320 -1.71 -17.26 2.04
CA ASN A 320 -1.98 -16.01 2.74
C ASN A 320 -2.79 -15.03 1.88
N LYS A 321 -3.54 -14.14 2.55
CA LYS A 321 -4.39 -13.13 1.89
C LYS A 321 -4.10 -11.76 2.49
N SER A 322 -3.66 -10.82 1.66
CA SER A 322 -3.76 -9.37 1.91
C SER A 322 -4.77 -8.85 0.91
N LEU A 323 -5.76 -8.07 1.34
CA LEU A 323 -6.81 -7.57 0.44
C LEU A 323 -6.89 -6.05 0.55
N HIS A 324 -6.87 -5.36 -0.60
CA HIS A 324 -7.41 -4.01 -0.65
C HIS A 324 -8.89 -4.07 -0.26
N ALA A 325 -9.25 -3.38 0.82
CA ALA A 325 -10.63 -3.29 1.27
C ALA A 325 -10.86 -1.99 2.02
N GLY A 326 -11.94 -1.31 1.66
CA GLY A 326 -12.32 -0.05 2.28
C GLY A 326 -11.53 1.13 1.77
N GLU A 327 -10.95 1.07 0.57
CA GLU A 327 -10.35 2.23 -0.11
C GLU A 327 -11.46 3.06 -0.76
N LEU A 328 -12.38 3.54 0.08
CA LEU A 328 -13.61 4.21 -0.29
C LEU A 328 -13.89 5.37 0.68
N THR A 329 -14.63 6.38 0.22
CA THR A 329 -15.07 7.49 1.06
C THR A 329 -16.46 7.97 0.68
N LEU A 330 -17.10 8.75 1.57
CA LEU A 330 -18.40 9.36 1.31
C LEU A 330 -18.32 10.29 0.09
N GLY A 331 -19.27 10.14 -0.83
CA GLY A 331 -19.31 10.92 -2.08
C GLY A 331 -18.68 10.18 -3.27
N MET A 332 -17.77 9.23 -3.03
CA MET A 332 -17.24 8.35 -4.07
C MET A 332 -18.22 7.21 -4.40
N VAL A 333 -18.88 6.65 -3.38
CA VAL A 333 -19.89 5.59 -3.52
C VAL A 333 -21.16 5.91 -2.73
N ARG A 334 -22.24 5.17 -3.01
CA ARG A 334 -23.49 5.27 -2.24
C ARG A 334 -23.22 4.84 -0.79
N PRO A 335 -23.79 5.50 0.24
CA PRO A 335 -23.50 5.19 1.66
C PRO A 335 -23.67 3.73 2.07
N LYS A 336 -24.59 3.00 1.42
CA LYS A 336 -24.77 1.56 1.68
C LYS A 336 -23.54 0.70 1.36
N ASN A 337 -22.66 1.19 0.49
CA ASN A 337 -21.43 0.52 0.05
C ASN A 337 -20.22 0.94 0.91
N LEU A 338 -20.38 1.63 2.03
CA LEU A 338 -19.27 1.94 2.94
C LEU A 338 -19.31 1.08 4.22
N LYS A 339 -20.17 0.07 4.24
CA LYS A 339 -20.64 -0.56 5.49
C LYS A 339 -20.04 -1.93 5.79
N PHE A 340 -19.28 -2.52 4.86
CA PHE A 340 -18.99 -3.95 4.91
C PHE A 340 -17.68 -4.43 4.27
N HIS A 341 -16.89 -3.57 3.64
CA HIS A 341 -15.72 -4.00 2.87
C HIS A 341 -14.65 -4.62 3.79
N ILE A 342 -14.21 -3.87 4.81
CA ILE A 342 -13.20 -4.32 5.76
C ILE A 342 -13.73 -5.51 6.58
N SER A 343 -14.98 -5.45 7.04
CA SER A 343 -15.57 -6.55 7.83
C SER A 343 -15.67 -7.85 7.04
N GLN A 344 -16.12 -7.82 5.78
CA GLN A 344 -16.17 -9.04 4.96
C GLN A 344 -14.78 -9.55 4.56
N ALA A 345 -13.83 -8.67 4.27
CA ALA A 345 -12.45 -9.07 4.02
C ALA A 345 -11.90 -9.91 5.18
N ILE A 346 -12.20 -9.54 6.42
CA ILE A 346 -11.76 -10.29 7.61
C ILE A 346 -12.65 -11.52 7.86
N HIS A 347 -13.96 -11.36 7.95
CA HIS A 347 -14.87 -12.42 8.41
C HIS A 347 -15.04 -13.53 7.37
N THR A 348 -15.17 -13.15 6.10
CA THR A 348 -15.47 -14.09 5.01
C THR A 348 -14.19 -14.72 4.47
N THR A 349 -13.13 -13.93 4.28
CA THR A 349 -11.88 -14.42 3.66
C THR A 349 -10.80 -14.81 4.68
N GLY A 350 -10.85 -14.26 5.90
CA GLY A 350 -9.74 -14.34 6.85
C GLY A 350 -8.49 -13.64 6.33
N ALA A 351 -8.65 -12.46 5.73
CA ALA A 351 -7.53 -11.61 5.33
C ALA A 351 -6.66 -11.29 6.54
N GLN A 352 -5.35 -11.45 6.38
CA GLN A 352 -4.35 -11.23 7.43
C GLN A 352 -3.79 -9.81 7.38
N ARG A 353 -3.99 -9.12 6.26
CA ARG A 353 -3.70 -7.69 6.09
C ARG A 353 -4.82 -7.04 5.28
N ILE A 354 -5.16 -5.81 5.64
CA ILE A 354 -6.13 -4.98 4.94
C ILE A 354 -5.39 -3.79 4.33
N GLY A 355 -5.39 -3.71 3.01
CA GLY A 355 -4.91 -2.56 2.25
C GLY A 355 -5.84 -1.38 2.43
N HIS A 356 -5.28 -0.24 2.83
CA HIS A 356 -5.95 1.06 3.02
C HIS A 356 -6.87 1.13 4.24
N GLY A 357 -8.04 0.47 4.22
CA GLY A 357 -9.00 0.51 5.33
C GLY A 357 -9.59 1.91 5.63
N VAL A 358 -9.78 2.75 4.61
CA VAL A 358 -10.20 4.15 4.78
C VAL A 358 -11.67 4.28 5.22
N ASP A 359 -12.56 3.40 4.77
CA ASP A 359 -14.00 3.47 5.03
C ASP A 359 -14.45 2.98 6.42
N LEU A 360 -13.51 2.56 7.28
CA LEU A 360 -13.78 2.07 8.64
C LEU A 360 -14.82 2.90 9.43
N PRO A 361 -14.80 4.25 9.44
CA PRO A 361 -15.78 5.02 10.20
C PRO A 361 -17.24 4.77 9.80
N TYR A 362 -17.47 4.21 8.61
CA TYR A 362 -18.78 3.93 8.04
C TYR A 362 -19.19 2.45 8.14
N GLU A 363 -18.27 1.56 8.52
CA GLU A 363 -18.52 0.12 8.69
C GLU A 363 -19.60 -0.13 9.73
N ASP A 364 -20.49 -1.09 9.44
CA ASP A 364 -21.48 -1.52 10.42
C ASP A 364 -20.77 -2.19 11.60
N ASN A 365 -21.02 -1.69 12.82
CA ASN A 365 -20.32 -2.10 14.05
C ASN A 365 -18.79 -1.85 14.04
N ALA A 366 -18.34 -0.75 13.44
CA ALA A 366 -16.92 -0.36 13.35
C ALA A 366 -16.10 -0.54 14.66
N ILE A 367 -16.69 -0.26 15.83
CA ILE A 367 -15.99 -0.44 17.12
C ILE A 367 -15.67 -1.91 17.43
N LYS A 368 -16.59 -2.82 17.12
CA LYS A 368 -16.35 -4.26 17.26
C LYS A 368 -15.33 -4.71 16.20
N LEU A 369 -15.45 -4.20 14.98
CA LEU A 369 -14.53 -4.51 13.90
C LEU A 369 -13.09 -4.13 14.25
N LEU A 370 -12.85 -2.99 14.92
CA LEU A 370 -11.52 -2.60 15.42
C LEU A 370 -10.89 -3.66 16.34
N GLN A 371 -11.67 -4.25 17.25
CA GLN A 371 -11.19 -5.31 18.14
C GLN A 371 -10.81 -6.57 17.34
N GLU A 372 -11.63 -6.92 16.34
CA GLU A 372 -11.38 -8.08 15.48
C GLU A 372 -10.17 -7.87 14.57
N ILE A 373 -9.96 -6.66 14.05
CA ILE A 373 -8.75 -6.30 13.28
C ILE A 373 -7.53 -6.49 14.18
N LYS A 374 -7.56 -5.93 15.40
CA LYS A 374 -6.44 -6.01 16.35
C LYS A 374 -5.97 -7.46 16.61
N GLU A 375 -6.89 -8.41 16.64
CA GLU A 375 -6.59 -9.81 16.89
C GLU A 375 -6.16 -10.60 15.64
N LYS A 376 -6.68 -10.23 14.47
CA LYS A 376 -6.66 -11.12 13.28
C LYS A 376 -5.92 -10.54 12.09
N SER A 377 -5.67 -9.24 12.07
CA SER A 377 -5.16 -8.52 10.90
C SER A 377 -4.29 -7.33 11.28
N VAL A 378 -3.90 -6.56 10.27
CA VAL A 378 -3.14 -5.31 10.32
C VAL A 378 -3.65 -4.41 9.20
N ILE A 379 -3.58 -3.09 9.39
CA ILE A 379 -3.90 -2.12 8.35
C ILE A 379 -2.62 -1.64 7.67
N GLU A 380 -2.57 -1.75 6.35
CA GLU A 380 -1.53 -1.18 5.50
C GLU A 380 -1.97 0.25 5.12
N ILE A 381 -1.29 1.27 5.65
CA ILE A 381 -1.64 2.68 5.44
C ILE A 381 -0.73 3.31 4.39
N CYS A 382 -1.35 3.90 3.37
CA CYS A 382 -0.69 4.55 2.23
C CYS A 382 -1.17 6.01 2.12
N PHE A 383 -0.59 6.92 2.90
CA PHE A 383 -1.14 8.27 3.07
C PHE A 383 -1.15 9.08 1.78
N THR A 384 -0.10 8.99 0.96
CA THR A 384 -0.05 9.72 -0.31
C THR A 384 -1.12 9.22 -1.27
N SER A 385 -1.29 7.90 -1.35
CA SER A 385 -2.33 7.28 -2.19
C SER A 385 -3.73 7.68 -1.73
N ASN A 386 -4.02 7.59 -0.43
CA ASN A 386 -5.34 7.93 0.10
C ASN A 386 -5.66 9.43 -0.05
N GLU A 387 -4.67 10.32 0.12
CA GLU A 387 -4.85 11.74 -0.17
C GLU A 387 -5.11 11.98 -1.65
N PHE A 388 -4.36 11.33 -2.54
CA PHE A 388 -4.49 11.54 -3.97
C PHE A 388 -5.81 11.00 -4.50
N ILE A 389 -6.08 9.72 -4.31
CA ILE A 389 -7.23 9.00 -4.89
C ILE A 389 -8.54 9.41 -4.23
N LEU A 390 -8.55 9.50 -2.88
CA LEU A 390 -9.78 9.70 -2.11
C LEU A 390 -9.97 11.15 -1.64
N GLY A 391 -8.93 11.98 -1.68
CA GLY A 391 -8.95 13.29 -1.04
C GLY A 391 -8.91 13.22 0.49
N VAL A 392 -8.57 12.07 1.07
CA VAL A 392 -8.63 11.82 2.52
C VAL A 392 -7.25 12.00 3.15
N LYS A 393 -7.13 12.96 4.07
CA LYS A 393 -5.89 13.27 4.78
C LYS A 393 -6.16 13.92 6.14
N ASP A 394 -5.10 14.22 6.88
CA ASP A 394 -5.17 14.87 8.19
C ASP A 394 -6.22 14.17 9.07
N ASN A 395 -7.12 14.92 9.72
CA ASN A 395 -8.13 14.37 10.63
C ASN A 395 -9.27 13.60 9.94
N ASP A 396 -9.38 13.65 8.60
CA ASP A 396 -10.37 12.85 7.88
C ASP A 396 -9.89 11.40 7.68
N HIS A 397 -8.57 11.16 7.74
CA HIS A 397 -8.01 9.82 7.62
C HIS A 397 -8.24 9.00 8.91
N PRO A 398 -8.65 7.71 8.84
CA PRO A 398 -8.95 6.91 10.03
C PRO A 398 -7.71 6.46 10.83
N TYR A 399 -6.52 6.98 10.53
CA TYR A 399 -5.28 6.61 11.21
C TYR A 399 -5.41 6.80 12.73
N LEU A 400 -5.96 7.95 13.15
CA LEU A 400 -6.14 8.25 14.58
C LEU A 400 -7.10 7.29 15.27
N ILE A 401 -8.08 6.75 14.55
CA ILE A 401 -9.00 5.74 15.09
C ILE A 401 -8.24 4.43 15.29
N TYR A 402 -7.55 3.94 14.26
CA TYR A 402 -6.76 2.71 14.36
C TYR A 402 -5.71 2.78 15.47
N SER A 403 -4.93 3.87 15.49
CA SER A 403 -3.89 4.08 16.49
C SER A 403 -4.46 4.16 17.91
N LYS A 404 -5.62 4.79 18.12
CA LYS A 404 -6.22 4.94 19.46
C LYS A 404 -6.81 3.64 20.02
N TYR A 405 -7.18 2.71 19.14
CA TYR A 405 -7.68 1.38 19.52
C TYR A 405 -6.58 0.32 19.51
N ASP A 406 -5.31 0.72 19.36
CA ASP A 406 -4.13 -0.14 19.22
C ASP A 406 -4.30 -1.22 18.14
N VAL A 407 -4.94 -0.88 17.04
CA VAL A 407 -4.94 -1.73 15.84
C VAL A 407 -3.52 -1.74 15.27
N PRO A 408 -2.95 -2.92 14.94
CA PRO A 408 -1.67 -2.99 14.26
C PRO A 408 -1.71 -2.23 12.94
N ILE A 409 -0.69 -1.40 12.70
CA ILE A 409 -0.52 -0.58 11.50
C ILE A 409 0.86 -0.86 10.90
N VAL A 410 0.92 -0.87 9.57
CA VAL A 410 2.16 -0.80 8.78
C VAL A 410 2.04 0.36 7.80
N ILE A 411 3.09 1.18 7.69
CA ILE A 411 3.15 2.29 6.73
C ILE A 411 3.72 1.78 5.41
N CYS A 412 3.07 2.07 4.28
CA CYS A 412 3.39 1.51 2.97
C CYS A 412 3.31 2.58 1.86
N THR A 413 3.84 2.29 0.67
CA THR A 413 3.97 3.29 -0.41
C THR A 413 2.96 3.20 -1.55
N ASP A 414 2.31 2.05 -1.73
CA ASP A 414 1.39 1.76 -2.84
C ASP A 414 2.08 1.81 -4.23
N ASP A 415 1.90 2.90 -4.98
CA ASP A 415 2.46 3.10 -6.32
C ASP A 415 3.45 4.28 -6.33
N SER A 416 4.56 4.12 -5.60
CA SER A 416 5.61 5.14 -5.39
C SER A 416 6.11 5.89 -6.64
N GLY A 417 6.14 5.24 -7.81
CA GLY A 417 6.56 5.84 -9.08
C GLY A 417 5.48 6.72 -9.71
N VAL A 418 4.21 6.30 -9.63
CA VAL A 418 3.04 7.06 -10.09
C VAL A 418 2.79 8.24 -9.16
N SER A 419 2.73 8.02 -7.85
CA SER A 419 2.52 9.10 -6.89
C SER A 419 3.77 9.95 -6.63
N ARG A 420 4.92 9.54 -7.17
CA ARG A 420 6.22 10.21 -7.03
C ARG A 420 6.61 10.43 -5.57
N ASN A 421 6.28 9.45 -4.72
CA ASN A 421 6.61 9.44 -3.30
C ASN A 421 7.48 8.22 -2.97
N ASN A 422 7.92 8.11 -1.72
CA ASN A 422 8.64 6.95 -1.21
C ASN A 422 8.35 6.71 0.28
N LEU A 423 8.94 5.66 0.86
CA LEU A 423 8.58 5.26 2.23
C LEU A 423 9.05 6.30 3.26
N THR A 424 10.17 6.98 3.00
CA THR A 424 10.59 8.14 3.81
C THR A 424 9.50 9.22 3.83
N GLY A 425 8.94 9.55 2.68
CA GLY A 425 7.85 10.53 2.57
C GLY A 425 6.60 10.12 3.35
N GLU A 426 6.23 8.84 3.33
CA GLU A 426 5.10 8.33 4.13
C GLU A 426 5.33 8.51 5.65
N TYR A 427 6.54 8.25 6.16
CA TYR A 427 6.89 8.50 7.57
C TYR A 427 6.95 10.00 7.91
N VAL A 428 7.35 10.85 6.97
CA VAL A 428 7.26 12.31 7.15
C VAL A 428 5.79 12.75 7.25
N LEU A 429 4.90 12.21 6.41
CA LEU A 429 3.46 12.48 6.51
C LEU A 429 2.88 12.00 7.84
N LEU A 430 3.28 10.81 8.30
CA LEU A 430 2.90 10.27 9.61
C LEU A 430 3.26 11.25 10.75
N ALA A 431 4.53 11.67 10.80
CA ALA A 431 5.06 12.53 11.85
C ALA A 431 4.43 13.93 11.81
N THR A 432 4.33 14.53 10.61
CA THR A 432 3.83 15.90 10.45
C THR A 432 2.33 16.03 10.76
N ARG A 433 1.53 15.02 10.41
CA ARG A 433 0.06 15.05 10.55
C ARG A 433 -0.42 14.50 11.89
N TYR A 434 0.18 13.40 12.35
CA TYR A 434 -0.37 12.62 13.46
C TYR A 434 0.54 12.53 14.68
N LYS A 435 1.82 12.89 14.54
CA LYS A 435 2.76 13.07 15.66
C LYS A 435 2.81 11.88 16.64
N PRO A 436 2.86 10.61 16.18
CA PRO A 436 3.08 9.50 17.10
C PRO A 436 4.46 9.63 17.75
N SER A 437 4.63 9.07 18.95
CA SER A 437 5.94 9.03 19.62
C SER A 437 6.95 8.20 18.83
N TYR A 438 8.24 8.39 19.10
CA TYR A 438 9.30 7.64 18.43
C TYR A 438 9.15 6.12 18.65
N GLU A 439 8.71 5.69 19.84
CA GLU A 439 8.44 4.28 20.14
C GLU A 439 7.32 3.71 19.27
N LYS A 440 6.27 4.50 19.03
CA LYS A 440 5.16 4.10 18.16
C LYS A 440 5.59 4.03 16.70
N VAL A 441 6.46 4.94 16.25
CA VAL A 441 7.10 4.86 14.93
C VAL A 441 7.90 3.56 14.79
N LYS A 442 8.76 3.24 15.78
CA LYS A 442 9.49 1.96 15.81
C LYS A 442 8.55 0.76 15.79
N GLU A 443 7.47 0.78 16.55
CA GLU A 443 6.45 -0.28 16.54
C GLU A 443 5.92 -0.56 15.12
N TYR A 444 5.59 0.48 14.35
CA TYR A 444 5.15 0.31 12.95
C TYR A 444 6.24 -0.29 12.06
N VAL A 445 7.50 0.07 12.29
CA VAL A 445 8.64 -0.54 11.60
C VAL A 445 8.73 -2.04 11.91
N TYR A 446 8.64 -2.45 13.17
CA TYR A 446 8.65 -3.88 13.53
C TYR A 446 7.38 -4.62 13.09
N ASN A 447 6.22 -3.94 13.02
CA ASN A 447 4.99 -4.51 12.50
C ASN A 447 5.15 -4.95 11.04
N SER A 448 5.96 -4.25 10.24
CA SER A 448 6.24 -4.66 8.86
C SER A 448 6.81 -6.08 8.80
N ILE A 449 7.77 -6.44 9.68
CA ILE A 449 8.35 -7.79 9.73
C ILE A 449 7.33 -8.78 10.31
N LYS A 450 6.69 -8.40 11.42
CA LYS A 450 5.74 -9.27 12.14
C LYS A 450 4.60 -9.72 11.22
N HIS A 451 4.03 -8.80 10.45
CA HIS A 451 2.87 -9.05 9.59
C HIS A 451 3.21 -9.36 8.14
N SER A 452 4.49 -9.39 7.77
CA SER A 452 4.93 -9.98 6.51
C SER A 452 4.55 -11.47 6.41
N PHE A 453 4.44 -11.99 5.19
CA PHE A 453 4.25 -13.40 4.86
C PHE A 453 5.57 -14.12 4.60
N PHE A 454 6.71 -13.52 4.93
CA PHE A 454 8.01 -14.19 4.96
C PHE A 454 8.01 -15.41 5.90
N SER A 455 8.92 -16.34 5.61
CA SER A 455 9.16 -17.50 6.45
C SER A 455 9.63 -17.07 7.84
N LYS A 456 9.46 -17.94 8.84
CA LYS A 456 9.91 -17.66 10.21
C LYS A 456 11.43 -17.40 10.27
N SER A 457 12.22 -18.12 9.48
CA SER A 457 13.66 -17.92 9.40
C SER A 457 14.01 -16.56 8.82
N ASP A 458 13.35 -16.16 7.73
CA ASP A 458 13.61 -14.86 7.09
C ASP A 458 13.19 -13.72 8.01
N LYS A 459 12.07 -13.85 8.72
CA LYS A 459 11.65 -12.86 9.73
C LYS A 459 12.70 -12.68 10.83
N ASN A 460 13.29 -13.76 11.33
CA ASN A 460 14.35 -13.66 12.34
C ASN A 460 15.57 -12.91 11.78
N LEU A 461 16.03 -13.25 10.57
CA LEU A 461 17.14 -12.55 9.91
C LEU A 461 16.85 -11.06 9.70
N LEU A 462 15.64 -10.73 9.26
CA LEU A 462 15.19 -9.35 9.08
C LEU A 462 15.11 -8.60 10.41
N THR A 463 14.68 -9.25 11.49
CA THR A 463 14.66 -8.67 12.84
C THR A 463 16.07 -8.41 13.36
N ASP A 464 16.97 -9.39 13.29
CA ASP A 464 18.35 -9.23 13.76
C ASP A 464 19.07 -8.10 13.00
N SER A 465 18.87 -8.02 11.68
CA SER A 465 19.38 -6.93 10.83
C SER A 465 18.75 -5.58 11.17
N LEU A 466 17.46 -5.55 11.49
CA LEU A 466 16.77 -4.32 11.87
C LEU A 466 17.26 -3.80 13.23
N ASP A 467 17.44 -4.68 14.20
CA ASP A 467 17.94 -4.34 15.55
C ASP A 467 19.32 -3.68 15.45
N ALA A 468 20.26 -4.31 14.73
CA ALA A 468 21.61 -3.76 14.53
C ALA A 468 21.58 -2.39 13.80
N ARG A 469 20.67 -2.20 12.85
CA ARG A 469 20.52 -0.92 12.15
C ARG A 469 19.90 0.16 13.03
N PHE A 470 18.96 -0.17 13.91
CA PHE A 470 18.42 0.78 14.88
C PHE A 470 19.47 1.18 15.92
N GLU A 471 20.26 0.25 16.44
CA GLU A 471 21.35 0.56 17.37
C GLU A 471 22.32 1.58 16.77
N LYS A 472 22.71 1.37 15.50
CA LYS A 472 23.56 2.32 14.77
C LYS A 472 22.88 3.67 14.56
N PHE A 473 21.65 3.67 14.05
CA PHE A 473 20.89 4.89 13.78
C PHE A 473 20.71 5.73 15.06
N GLU A 474 20.35 5.11 16.17
CA GLU A 474 20.14 5.80 17.44
C GLU A 474 21.45 6.34 18.02
N ALA A 475 22.57 5.64 17.83
CA ALA A 475 23.88 6.17 18.19
C ALA A 475 24.23 7.43 17.37
N ASP A 476 23.96 7.42 16.07
CA ASP A 476 24.20 8.57 15.20
C ASP A 476 23.28 9.75 15.58
N MET A 477 21.97 9.51 15.74
CA MET A 477 20.98 10.53 16.12
C MET A 477 21.21 11.09 17.52
N SER A 478 21.68 10.27 18.46
CA SER A 478 22.14 10.73 19.78
C SER A 478 23.27 11.77 19.67
N GLY A 479 24.23 11.55 18.77
CA GLY A 479 25.28 12.52 18.48
C GLY A 479 24.75 13.84 17.87
N TYR A 480 23.76 13.75 16.97
CA TYR A 480 23.09 14.95 16.42
C TYR A 480 22.28 15.70 17.48
N SER A 481 21.56 14.97 18.33
CA SER A 481 20.80 15.47 19.48
C SER A 481 21.68 16.32 20.40
N ASP A 482 22.88 15.80 20.76
CA ASP A 482 23.86 16.52 21.58
C ASP A 482 24.41 17.80 20.94
N LEU A 483 24.32 17.94 19.61
CA LEU A 483 24.75 19.14 18.88
C LEU A 483 23.65 20.20 18.79
N ILE A 484 22.40 19.79 18.65
CA ILE A 484 21.25 20.66 18.35
C ILE A 484 20.53 21.10 19.63
N LEU A 485 20.34 20.21 20.61
CA LEU A 485 19.60 20.45 21.86
C LEU A 485 20.42 21.17 22.96
N LYS A 486 21.47 21.90 22.60
CA LYS A 486 22.25 22.75 23.54
C LYS A 486 21.53 24.06 23.80
#